data_AF-A0A2M7GEL9-F1
#
_entry.id   AF-A0A2M7GEL9-F1
#
_cell.length_a   1.000
_cell.length_b   1.000
_cell.length_c   1.000
_cell.angle_alpha   90.00
_cell.angle_beta   90.00
_cell.angle_gamma   90.00
#
_symmetry.space_group_name_H-M   'P 1'
#
loop_
_entity.id
_entity.type
_entity.pdbx_description
1 polymer ?
#
loop_
_entity_poly.entity_id
_entity_poly.type
_entity_poly.pdbx_seq_one_letter_code
_entity_poly.pdbx_strand_id
1 'polypeptide(L)' 'FVLKATYDNIARIMKGELDPMQAMLTRKLQVQGSMAYMMRNVPTVLDFVRCCRDVTTNILS' A
#
# COMPACT_ATOMS: atom_id res chain seq x y z
N PHE A 1 10.84 3.56 6.98
CA PHE A 1 9.45 3.13 7.21
C PHE A 1 9.38 1.63 6.96
N VAL A 2 8.62 0.88 7.76
CA VAL A 2 8.29 -0.53 7.48
C VAL A 2 6.79 -0.65 7.34
N LEU A 3 6.32 -1.24 6.23
CA LEU A 3 4.90 -1.52 6.02
C LEU A 3 4.65 -3.01 6.25
N LYS A 4 3.70 -3.33 7.13
CA LYS A 4 3.35 -4.71 7.50
C LYS A 4 1.86 -4.94 7.36
N ALA A 5 1.50 -6.02 6.71
CA ALA A 5 0.12 -6.48 6.55
C ALA A 5 0.11 -8.00 6.37
N THR A 6 -1.05 -8.63 6.45
CA THR A 6 -1.21 -10.01 6.01
C THR A 6 -0.99 -10.09 4.49
N TYR A 7 -0.59 -11.26 3.99
CA TYR A 7 -0.43 -11.47 2.55
C TYR A 7 -1.72 -11.13 1.79
N ASP A 8 -2.89 -11.54 2.32
CA ASP A 8 -4.19 -11.22 1.74
C ASP A 8 -4.39 -9.70 1.58
N ASN A 9 -4.15 -8.91 2.63
CA ASN A 9 -4.29 -7.46 2.54
C ASN A 9 -3.30 -6.84 1.54
N ILE A 10 -2.06 -7.33 1.48
CA ILE A 10 -1.07 -6.88 0.48
C ILE A 10 -1.57 -7.19 -0.93
N ALA A 11 -2.03 -8.42 -1.17
CA ALA A 11 -2.54 -8.84 -2.47
C ALA A 11 -3.74 -7.99 -2.90
N ARG A 12 -4.68 -7.72 -1.99
CA ARG A 12 -5.83 -6.85 -2.25
C ARG A 12 -5.43 -5.42 -2.60
N ILE A 13 -4.41 -4.87 -1.93
CA ILE A 13 -3.85 -3.54 -2.27
C ILE A 13 -3.25 -3.56 -3.68
N MET A 14 -2.47 -4.60 -4.01
CA MET A 14 -1.84 -4.71 -5.33
C MET A 14 -2.86 -4.96 -6.45
N LYS A 15 -3.98 -5.61 -6.17
CA LYS A 15 -5.09 -5.75 -7.11
C LYS A 15 -5.95 -4.49 -7.23
N GLY A 16 -5.78 -3.52 -6.32
CA GLY A 16 -6.62 -2.32 -6.24
C GLY A 16 -7.98 -2.54 -5.57
N GLU A 17 -8.18 -3.70 -4.93
CA GLU A 17 -9.38 -4.08 -4.18
C GLU A 17 -9.42 -3.45 -2.78
N LEU A 18 -8.28 -2.93 -2.31
CA LEU A 18 -8.15 -2.21 -1.06
C LEU A 18 -7.27 -0.97 -1.29
N ASP A 19 -7.85 0.23 -1.12
CA ASP A 19 -7.10 1.47 -1.23
C ASP A 19 -6.00 1.54 -0.12
N PRO A 20 -4.74 1.87 -0.46
CA PRO A 20 -3.64 1.87 0.50
C PRO A 20 -3.81 2.90 1.62
N MET A 21 -4.44 4.05 1.36
CA MET A 21 -4.69 5.07 2.39
C MET A 21 -5.73 4.56 3.39
N GLN A 22 -6.83 3.99 2.89
CA GLN A 22 -7.84 3.32 3.71
C GLN A 22 -7.23 2.16 4.49
N ALA A 23 -6.35 1.36 3.89
CA ALA A 23 -5.67 0.26 4.56
C ALA A 23 -4.84 0.74 5.76
N MET A 24 -4.15 1.87 5.62
CA MET A 24 -3.37 2.48 6.70
C MET A 24 -4.26 3.03 7.81
N LEU A 25 -5.31 3.79 7.46
CA LEU A 25 -6.25 4.36 8.44
C LEU A 25 -7.00 3.29 9.23
N THR A 26 -7.31 2.15 8.59
CA THR A 26 -8.00 1.01 9.22
C THR A 26 -7.03 -0.02 9.82
N ARG A 27 -5.72 0.28 9.86
CA ARG A 27 -4.65 -0.59 10.37
C ARG A 27 -4.54 -1.97 9.68
N LYS A 28 -5.16 -2.13 8.51
CA LYS A 28 -4.97 -3.29 7.62
C LYS A 28 -3.59 -3.28 6.96
N LEU A 29 -2.97 -2.09 6.86
CA LEU A 29 -1.58 -1.85 6.52
C LEU A 29 -0.92 -1.07 7.66
N GLN A 30 -0.14 -1.73 8.49
CA GLN A 30 0.55 -1.11 9.61
C GLN A 30 1.82 -0.42 9.13
N VAL A 31 2.02 0.81 9.58
CA VAL A 31 3.23 1.60 9.31
C VAL A 31 4.04 1.69 10.58
N GLN A 32 5.27 1.20 10.55
CA GLN A 32 6.29 1.53 11.53
C GLN A 32 7.08 2.74 11.04
N GLY A 33 6.86 3.88 11.69
CA GLY A 33 7.37 5.20 11.31
C GLY A 33 6.31 6.28 11.50
N SER A 34 6.53 7.47 10.92
CA SER A 34 5.59 8.59 11.01
C SER A 34 4.43 8.42 10.02
N MET A 35 3.27 8.02 10.54
CA MET A 35 2.01 8.00 9.78
C MET A 35 1.67 9.41 9.25
N ALA A 36 1.86 10.45 10.07
CA ALA A 36 1.62 11.83 9.68
C ALA A 36 2.47 12.27 8.48
N TYR A 37 3.72 11.82 8.39
CA TYR A 37 4.57 12.09 7.24
C TYR A 37 4.05 11.40 5.97
N MET A 38 3.63 10.12 6.06
CA MET A 38 3.01 9.43 4.92
C MET A 38 1.72 10.14 4.47
N MET A 39 0.86 10.55 5.40
CA MET A 39 -0.39 11.23 5.09
C MET A 39 -0.19 12.63 4.48
N ARG A 40 0.96 13.28 4.70
CA ARG A 40 1.31 14.54 4.02
C ARG A 40 1.86 14.34 2.61
N ASN A 41 2.32 13.13 2.30
CA ASN A 41 2.93 12.76 1.02
C ASN A 41 2.07 11.71 0.29
N VAL A 42 0.74 11.86 0.33
CA VAL A 42 -0.21 10.92 -0.30
C VAL A 42 0.14 10.61 -1.75
N PRO A 43 0.48 11.58 -2.62
CA PRO A 43 0.81 11.27 -4.02
C PRO A 43 1.99 10.30 -4.16
N THR A 44 3.02 10.44 -3.33
CA THR A 44 4.18 9.53 -3.33
C THR A 44 3.79 8.12 -2.90
N VAL A 45 2.92 7.99 -1.89
CA VAL A 45 2.44 6.67 -1.44
C VAL A 45 1.61 5.99 -2.54
N LEU A 46 0.71 6.74 -3.17
CA LEU A 46 -0.12 6.21 -4.26
C LEU A 46 0.72 5.80 -5.48
N ASP A 47 1.71 6.61 -5.86
CA ASP A 47 2.58 6.31 -7.00
C ASP A 47 3.50 5.11 -6.72
N PHE A 48 3.99 4.97 -5.48
CA PHE A 48 4.71 3.77 -5.06
C PHE A 48 3.86 2.51 -5.22
N VAL A 49 2.61 2.54 -4.74
CA VAL A 49 1.70 1.39 -4.89
C VAL A 49 1.41 1.13 -6.36
N ARG A 50 1.13 2.16 -7.17
CA ARG A 50 0.92 2.03 -8.62
C ARG A 50 2.09 1.31 -9.29
N CYS A 51 3.32 1.73 -9.03
CA CYS A 51 4.52 1.08 -9.55
C CYS A 51 4.60 -0.41 -9.15
N CYS A 52 4.30 -0.75 -7.89
CA CYS A 52 4.26 -2.14 -7.45
C CYS A 52 3.18 -2.96 -8.18
N ARG A 53 2.03 -2.36 -8.51
CA ARG A 53 0.95 -3.01 -9.26
C ARG A 53 1.34 -3.33 -10.69
N ASP A 54 2.03 -2.41 -11.35
CA ASP A 54 2.49 -2.58 -12.73
C ASP A 54 3.43 -3.80 -12.83
N VAL A 55 4.37 -3.94 -11.90
CA VAL A 55 5.26 -5.10 -11.83
C VAL A 55 4.52 -6.39 -11.45
N THR A 56 3.57 -6.32 -10.51
CA THR A 56 2.79 -7.50 -10.08
C THR A 56 1.94 -8.07 -11.23
N THR A 57 1.38 -7.20 -12.06
CA THR A 57 0.60 -7.61 -13.23
C THR A 57 1.49 -8.34 -14.24
N ASN A 58 2.72 -7.85 -14.44
CA ASN A 58 3.72 -8.48 -15.31
C ASN A 58 4.29 -9.80 -14.77
N ILE A 59 4.13 -10.09 -13.47
CA ILE A 59 4.61 -11.33 -12.84
C ILE A 59 3.49 -12.40 -12.78
N LEU A 60 2.23 -11.97 -12.74
CA LEU A 60 1.07 -12.86 -12.70
C LEU A 60 0.50 -13.19 -14.09
N SER A 61 1.13 -12.69 -15.17
CA SER A 61 0.78 -12.92 -16.58
C SER A 61 1.44 -14.17 -17.15
#